data_AF-A0A8J5Q6L2-F1
#
_entry.id   AF-A0A8J5Q6L2-F1
#
_cell.length_a   1.000
_cell.length_b   1.000
_cell.length_c   1.000
_cell.angle_alpha   90.00
_cell.angle_beta   90.00
_cell.angle_gamma   90.00
#
_symmetry.space_group_name_H-M   'P 1'
#
loop_
_entity.id
_entity.type
_entity.pdbx_description
1 polymer ?
#
loop_
_entity_poly.entity_id
_entity_poly.type
_entity_poly.pdbx_seq_one_letter_code
_entity_poly.pdbx_strand_id
1 'polypeptide(L)'
;MSRASSIMKRKRFVVCKRLDVYQKFSFEVLVDWPVLRCRVLGSLCRTAKAISRSAAPANNQLTGQHNRQLITVTMGDAVIEGSNWRLVEVGRVVVINGDHPFAGRLATIVEIIDHKRILVDGPSANASLAVPRQAVPLSKVLLSSLIVEGLNRGSRTGVVRKLWEKSEIDSKWEQTNWAKKRDQMERRKGLTDFERFQVLRLKKQRRFEERKALAKVKASA
;
A
#
# COMPACT_ATOMS: atom_id res chain seq x y z
N MET A 1 35.79 -35.95 -35.53
CA MET A 1 37.09 -36.23 -34.85
C MET A 1 37.73 -34.88 -34.59
N SER A 2 38.10 -34.39 -33.42
CA SER A 2 38.20 -34.94 -32.07
C SER A 2 37.96 -33.81 -31.06
N ARG A 3 37.46 -34.22 -29.89
CA ARG A 3 37.22 -33.41 -28.68
C ARG A 3 38.54 -32.97 -28.05
N ALA A 4 38.54 -31.82 -27.38
CA ALA A 4 39.47 -31.52 -26.30
C ALA A 4 38.69 -31.07 -25.06
N SER A 5 38.51 -32.02 -24.14
CA SER A 5 38.13 -31.82 -22.76
C SER A 5 39.41 -31.68 -21.94
N SER A 6 39.48 -30.75 -21.00
CA SER A 6 40.41 -30.83 -19.86
C SER A 6 39.89 -30.02 -18.68
N ILE A 7 39.65 -30.79 -17.61
CA ILE A 7 39.06 -30.49 -16.31
C ILE A 7 40.21 -30.49 -15.27
N MET A 8 39.99 -29.80 -14.13
CA MET A 8 40.73 -29.83 -12.83
C MET A 8 41.70 -28.66 -12.58
N LYS A 9 41.81 -28.06 -11.39
CA LYS A 9 41.22 -28.22 -10.03
C LYS A 9 41.68 -26.97 -9.24
N ARG A 10 40.79 -26.23 -8.53
CA ARG A 10 41.22 -25.44 -7.36
C ARG A 10 40.18 -25.49 -6.23
N LYS A 11 40.51 -26.39 -5.30
CA LYS A 11 40.34 -26.42 -3.84
C LYS A 11 39.16 -25.66 -3.21
N ARG A 12 38.30 -26.48 -2.58
CA ARG A 12 37.44 -26.21 -1.41
C ARG A 12 38.03 -25.14 -0.49
N PHE A 13 37.24 -24.13 -0.17
CA PHE A 13 37.39 -23.37 1.07
C PHE A 13 36.14 -23.56 1.93
N VAL A 14 36.43 -23.63 3.22
CA VAL A 14 35.67 -24.30 4.27
C VAL A 14 34.48 -23.45 4.72
N VAL A 15 33.38 -24.16 4.98
CA VAL A 15 32.19 -23.71 5.71
C VAL A 15 32.59 -23.21 7.10
N CYS A 16 32.26 -21.96 7.43
CA CYS A 16 31.99 -21.57 8.81
C CYS A 16 31.23 -20.24 8.86
N LYS A 17 29.91 -20.27 9.05
CA LYS A 17 29.26 -19.21 9.82
C LYS A 17 28.39 -19.83 10.89
N ARG A 18 28.82 -19.47 12.09
CA ARG A 18 28.48 -19.91 13.42
C ARG A 18 27.11 -19.39 13.80
N LEU A 19 26.49 -20.19 14.66
CA LEU A 19 25.20 -20.03 15.28
C LEU A 19 24.93 -18.65 15.88
N ASP A 20 23.62 -18.43 15.97
CA ASP A 20 22.86 -17.53 16.82
C ASP A 20 23.49 -17.12 18.15
N VAL A 21 23.06 -15.94 18.61
CA VAL A 21 22.53 -15.64 19.95
C VAL A 21 22.73 -14.15 20.18
N TYR A 22 21.66 -13.39 20.37
CA TYR A 22 21.58 -12.50 21.54
C TYR A 22 20.13 -12.13 21.87
N GLN A 23 19.75 -12.53 23.08
CA GLN A 23 18.60 -12.13 23.90
C GLN A 23 18.57 -10.61 24.11
N LYS A 24 17.44 -9.89 24.09
CA LYS A 24 16.26 -9.88 25.00
C LYS A 24 16.45 -8.89 26.17
N PHE A 25 15.32 -8.25 26.57
CA PHE A 25 15.05 -7.39 27.76
C PHE A 25 15.35 -5.89 27.61
N SER A 26 14.38 -4.95 27.60
CA SER A 26 13.26 -4.60 28.52
C SER A 26 13.69 -3.68 29.67
N PHE A 27 13.11 -2.47 29.75
CA PHE A 27 12.56 -1.73 30.93
C PHE A 27 12.42 -0.23 30.57
N GLU A 28 11.23 0.39 30.49
CA GLU A 28 10.36 0.92 31.57
C GLU A 28 11.02 2.04 32.42
N VAL A 29 10.72 3.33 32.15
CA VAL A 29 9.77 4.32 32.76
C VAL A 29 10.44 5.24 33.82
N LEU A 30 9.90 6.47 33.90
CA LEU A 30 9.67 7.32 35.09
C LEU A 30 10.52 8.62 35.27
N VAL A 31 9.86 9.77 34.96
CA VAL A 31 9.65 11.06 35.72
C VAL A 31 10.85 11.89 36.24
N ASP A 32 10.83 13.21 36.01
CA ASP A 32 10.24 14.21 36.94
C ASP A 32 10.41 15.68 36.46
N TRP A 33 9.46 16.53 36.88
CA TRP A 33 9.29 18.00 36.67
C TRP A 33 10.19 18.79 37.69
N PRO A 34 10.12 20.12 38.01
CA PRO A 34 9.47 21.35 37.48
C PRO A 34 10.43 22.60 37.38
N VAL A 35 10.10 23.81 36.90
CA VAL A 35 9.54 24.97 37.66
C VAL A 35 9.76 26.33 36.91
N LEU A 36 8.70 27.18 36.90
CA LEU A 36 8.58 28.68 36.81
C LEU A 36 9.21 29.48 35.61
N ARG A 37 8.55 30.50 35.01
CA ARG A 37 7.97 31.72 35.64
C ARG A 37 7.12 32.60 34.67
N CYS A 38 6.00 33.14 35.20
CA CYS A 38 5.24 34.41 34.97
C CYS A 38 4.95 34.94 33.53
N ARG A 39 3.80 35.56 33.20
CA ARG A 39 3.06 36.61 33.95
C ARG A 39 1.62 36.80 33.42
N VAL A 40 0.76 37.27 34.33
CA VAL A 40 -0.69 37.55 34.32
C VAL A 40 -1.12 38.66 33.35
N LEU A 41 -2.37 38.55 32.84
CA LEU A 41 -3.45 39.57 32.65
C LEU A 41 -4.58 38.84 31.88
N GLY A 42 -5.86 38.81 32.21
CA GLY A 42 -6.72 39.47 33.19
C GLY A 42 -8.17 39.39 32.67
N SER A 43 -9.03 38.64 33.39
CA SER A 43 -10.49 38.81 33.56
C SER A 43 -11.50 38.81 32.40
N LEU A 44 -12.67 38.19 32.73
CA LEU A 44 -14.02 38.27 32.14
C LEU A 44 -14.29 37.28 30.98
N CYS A 45 -15.33 36.44 30.96
CA CYS A 45 -16.60 36.47 31.65
C CYS A 45 -17.22 35.04 31.70
N ARG A 46 -18.04 34.77 32.72
CA ARG A 46 -18.82 33.53 32.89
C ARG A 46 -19.84 33.37 31.76
N THR A 47 -20.05 32.15 31.30
CA THR A 47 -21.40 31.54 31.28
C THR A 47 -21.27 30.02 31.20
N ALA A 48 -21.86 29.35 32.17
CA ALA A 48 -22.09 27.92 32.18
C ALA A 48 -23.14 27.57 31.11
N LYS A 49 -22.93 26.51 30.34
CA LYS A 49 -24.02 25.83 29.64
C LYS A 49 -23.97 24.33 29.91
N ALA A 50 -25.10 23.86 30.38
CA ALA A 50 -25.34 22.54 30.93
C ALA A 50 -25.03 21.41 29.94
N ILE A 51 -24.40 20.37 30.47
CA ILE A 51 -24.34 19.04 29.89
C ILE A 51 -25.71 18.41 30.08
N SER A 52 -26.58 18.48 29.07
CA SER A 52 -27.81 17.69 29.03
C SER A 52 -27.49 16.29 28.49
N ARG A 53 -27.67 15.30 29.37
CA ARG A 53 -27.81 13.88 29.02
C ARG A 53 -28.96 13.73 28.01
N SER A 54 -28.71 13.10 26.87
CA SER A 54 -29.79 12.52 26.06
C SER A 54 -29.36 11.17 25.49
N ALA A 55 -29.92 10.13 26.11
CA ALA A 55 -30.33 8.83 25.58
C ALA A 55 -29.49 8.17 24.47
N ALA A 56 -28.87 7.05 24.83
CA ALA A 56 -28.52 6.00 23.88
C ALA A 56 -29.80 5.29 23.36
N PRO A 57 -29.98 5.09 22.05
CA PRO A 57 -30.94 4.11 21.55
C PRO A 57 -30.27 2.72 21.48
N ALA A 58 -30.84 1.77 22.19
CA ALA A 58 -30.50 0.35 22.08
C ALA A 58 -31.34 -0.32 20.98
N ASN A 59 -30.65 -1.18 20.19
CA ASN A 59 -31.16 -2.35 19.45
C ASN A 59 -32.11 -2.09 18.26
N ASN A 60 -32.10 -2.85 17.17
CA ASN A 60 -31.37 -4.04 16.71
C ASN A 60 -31.82 -4.24 15.26
N GLN A 61 -30.89 -4.46 14.31
CA GLN A 61 -31.10 -5.35 13.17
C GLN A 61 -29.76 -5.59 12.47
N LEU A 62 -29.16 -6.74 12.78
CA LEU A 62 -27.99 -7.31 12.12
C LEU A 62 -28.37 -7.70 10.68
N THR A 63 -27.90 -6.95 9.69
CA THR A 63 -27.91 -7.38 8.30
C THR A 63 -26.49 -7.58 7.79
N GLY A 64 -26.04 -8.83 7.87
CA GLY A 64 -25.08 -9.44 6.94
C GLY A 64 -23.76 -8.72 6.72
N GLN A 65 -22.96 -8.49 7.77
CA GLN A 65 -21.55 -8.17 7.59
C GLN A 65 -20.76 -9.47 7.50
N HIS A 66 -20.14 -9.74 6.34
CA HIS A 66 -19.16 -10.82 6.22
C HIS A 66 -18.00 -10.53 7.17
N ASN A 67 -17.99 -11.30 8.25
CA ASN A 67 -17.15 -11.17 9.42
C ASN A 67 -15.69 -11.53 9.09
N ARG A 68 -14.85 -10.55 8.72
CA ARG A 68 -13.40 -10.68 8.85
C ARG A 68 -13.01 -10.21 10.25
N GLN A 69 -13.28 -11.04 11.24
CA GLN A 69 -12.58 -10.92 12.53
C GLN A 69 -11.10 -11.16 12.26
N LEU A 70 -10.29 -10.10 12.36
CA LEU A 70 -8.85 -10.25 12.58
C LEU A 70 -8.72 -11.07 13.86
N ILE A 71 -8.18 -12.28 13.76
CA ILE A 71 -8.00 -13.17 14.91
C ILE A 71 -6.84 -12.57 15.73
N THR A 72 -7.14 -11.67 16.65
CA THR A 72 -6.18 -11.16 17.63
C THR A 72 -6.14 -12.16 18.78
N VAL A 73 -5.23 -13.13 18.72
CA VAL A 73 -4.97 -14.01 19.86
C VAL A 73 -4.07 -13.24 20.84
N THR A 74 -4.65 -12.82 21.96
CA THR A 74 -3.89 -12.19 23.05
C THR A 74 -3.17 -13.28 23.85
N MET A 75 -1.85 -13.35 23.69
CA MET A 75 -0.95 -14.05 24.61
C MET A 75 -0.01 -12.99 25.22
N GLY A 76 -0.45 -12.33 26.31
CA GLY A 76 0.23 -11.15 26.90
C GLY A 76 0.00 -9.83 26.15
N ASP A 77 0.86 -8.82 26.37
CA ASP A 77 0.78 -7.46 25.76
C ASP A 77 1.19 -7.42 24.27
N ALA A 78 1.53 -8.56 23.68
CA ALA A 78 1.88 -8.65 22.27
C ALA A 78 0.61 -8.76 21.41
N VAL A 79 0.27 -7.67 20.71
CA VAL A 79 -0.76 -7.68 19.65
C VAL A 79 -0.18 -8.37 18.41
N ILE A 80 -0.43 -9.66 18.27
CA ILE A 80 -0.06 -10.42 17.07
C ILE A 80 -1.12 -10.15 16.00
N GLU A 81 -0.85 -9.19 15.11
CA GLU A 81 -1.66 -8.96 13.93
C GLU A 81 -1.41 -10.08 12.90
N GLY A 82 -2.45 -10.82 12.55
CA GLY A 82 -2.37 -11.82 11.49
C GLY A 82 -1.98 -11.22 10.13
N SER A 83 -1.35 -12.01 9.26
CA SER A 83 -0.96 -11.54 7.93
C SER A 83 -2.18 -11.20 7.06
N ASN A 84 -2.34 -9.93 6.72
CA ASN A 84 -3.41 -9.45 5.83
C ASN A 84 -3.02 -9.68 4.35
N TRP A 85 -3.35 -10.83 3.80
CA TRP A 85 -3.14 -11.14 2.39
C TRP A 85 -4.19 -10.47 1.49
N ARG A 86 -3.79 -10.09 0.27
CA ARG A 86 -4.74 -9.62 -0.75
C ARG A 86 -5.47 -10.83 -1.33
N LEU A 87 -6.76 -10.92 -1.04
CA LEU A 87 -7.59 -12.06 -1.43
C LEU A 87 -8.28 -11.83 -2.77
N VAL A 88 -8.49 -12.90 -3.54
CA VAL A 88 -9.31 -12.85 -4.76
C VAL A 88 -10.78 -12.83 -4.32
N GLU A 89 -11.40 -11.67 -4.42
CA GLU A 89 -12.80 -11.46 -4.06
C GLU A 89 -13.49 -10.60 -5.11
N VAL A 90 -14.81 -10.72 -5.17
CA VAL A 90 -15.64 -9.90 -6.07
C VAL A 90 -15.58 -8.45 -5.62
N GLY A 91 -15.42 -7.54 -6.57
CA GLY A 91 -15.24 -6.11 -6.29
C GLY A 91 -13.79 -5.69 -6.10
N ARG A 92 -12.82 -6.61 -5.93
CA ARG A 92 -11.41 -6.19 -5.84
C ARG A 92 -10.89 -5.66 -7.17
N VAL A 93 -10.19 -4.54 -7.11
CA VAL A 93 -9.55 -3.93 -8.27
C VAL A 93 -8.21 -4.59 -8.54
N VAL A 94 -7.95 -4.79 -9.81
CA VAL A 94 -6.87 -5.57 -10.39
C VAL A 94 -6.17 -4.74 -11.46
N VAL A 95 -4.85 -4.91 -11.53
CA VAL A 95 -4.05 -4.46 -12.67
C VAL A 95 -3.73 -5.67 -13.54
N ILE A 96 -4.02 -5.59 -14.83
CA ILE A 96 -3.61 -6.63 -15.78
C ILE A 96 -2.13 -6.42 -16.09
N ASN A 97 -1.32 -7.48 -16.07
CA ASN A 97 0.11 -7.43 -16.33
C ASN A 97 0.55 -8.50 -17.34
N GLY A 98 1.77 -8.37 -17.86
CA GLY A 98 2.39 -9.32 -18.78
C GLY A 98 1.84 -9.25 -20.20
N ASP A 99 1.90 -10.38 -20.91
CA ASP A 99 1.51 -10.49 -22.31
C ASP A 99 -0.02 -10.57 -22.43
N HIS A 100 -0.67 -9.40 -22.42
CA HIS A 100 -2.11 -9.21 -22.64
C HIS A 100 -2.35 -7.90 -23.42
N PRO A 101 -3.34 -7.82 -24.35
CA PRO A 101 -3.65 -6.58 -25.08
C PRO A 101 -4.00 -5.38 -24.20
N PHE A 102 -4.33 -5.63 -22.93
CA PHE A 102 -4.75 -4.62 -21.94
C PHE A 102 -3.75 -4.53 -20.77
N ALA A 103 -2.46 -4.77 -21.02
CA ALA A 103 -1.44 -4.71 -20.00
C ALA A 103 -1.31 -3.29 -19.39
N GLY A 104 -1.19 -3.23 -18.06
CA GLY A 104 -1.11 -2.00 -17.28
C GLY A 104 -2.44 -1.29 -17.05
N ARG A 105 -3.56 -1.87 -17.49
CA ARG A 105 -4.91 -1.32 -17.32
C ARG A 105 -5.56 -1.79 -16.02
N LEU A 106 -6.55 -1.04 -15.56
CA LEU A 106 -7.31 -1.34 -14.34
C LEU A 106 -8.61 -2.03 -14.68
N ALA A 107 -8.99 -2.96 -13.81
CA ALA A 107 -10.29 -3.58 -13.88
C ALA A 107 -10.71 -4.19 -12.54
N THR A 108 -12.00 -4.43 -12.38
CA THR A 108 -12.57 -5.06 -11.18
C THR A 108 -12.92 -6.52 -11.46
N ILE A 109 -12.72 -7.37 -10.46
CA ILE A 109 -13.20 -8.75 -10.49
C ILE A 109 -14.72 -8.75 -10.31
N VAL A 110 -15.44 -9.21 -11.34
CA VAL A 110 -16.90 -9.32 -11.29
C VAL A 110 -17.35 -10.70 -10.83
N GLU A 111 -16.65 -11.72 -11.31
CA GLU A 111 -16.95 -13.12 -11.01
C GLU A 111 -15.69 -13.95 -11.05
N ILE A 112 -15.62 -14.96 -10.19
CA ILE A 112 -14.58 -15.99 -10.22
C ILE A 112 -15.18 -17.15 -11.01
N ILE A 113 -14.59 -17.45 -12.17
CA ILE A 113 -15.07 -18.53 -13.05
C ILE A 113 -14.53 -19.86 -12.51
N ASP A 114 -13.20 -19.92 -12.40
CA ASP A 114 -12.47 -21.09 -11.91
C ASP A 114 -11.36 -20.62 -10.96
N HIS A 115 -10.66 -21.55 -10.33
CA HIS A 115 -9.50 -21.24 -9.47
C HIS A 115 -8.36 -20.52 -10.19
N LYS A 116 -8.29 -20.61 -11.53
CA LYS A 116 -7.23 -19.99 -12.34
C LYS A 116 -7.72 -18.83 -13.19
N ARG A 117 -9.03 -18.62 -13.32
CA ARG A 117 -9.63 -17.67 -14.25
C ARG A 117 -10.70 -16.83 -13.58
N ILE A 118 -10.66 -15.54 -13.84
CA ILE A 118 -11.61 -14.56 -13.33
C ILE A 118 -12.24 -13.80 -14.48
N LEU A 119 -13.50 -13.40 -14.29
CA LEU A 119 -14.20 -12.47 -15.15
C LEU A 119 -13.96 -11.06 -14.65
N VAL A 120 -13.47 -10.21 -15.54
CA VAL A 120 -12.93 -8.90 -15.22
C VAL A 120 -13.65 -7.84 -16.06
N ASP A 121 -13.94 -6.68 -15.47
CA ASP A 121 -14.58 -5.55 -16.13
C ASP A 121 -14.01 -4.23 -15.59
N GLY A 122 -13.61 -3.32 -16.46
CA GLY A 122 -12.94 -2.07 -16.08
C GLY A 122 -13.50 -0.85 -16.81
N PRO A 123 -14.73 -0.39 -16.49
CA PRO A 123 -15.32 0.82 -17.07
C PRO A 123 -14.71 2.08 -16.42
N SER A 124 -13.42 2.33 -16.63
CA SER A 124 -12.74 3.56 -16.22
C SER A 124 -13.14 4.74 -17.13
N ALA A 125 -13.05 5.97 -16.62
CA ALA A 125 -13.28 7.18 -17.40
C ALA A 125 -12.22 7.37 -18.50
N ASN A 126 -10.99 6.90 -18.27
CA ASN A 126 -9.88 7.02 -19.20
C ASN A 126 -9.85 5.86 -20.19
N ALA A 127 -9.94 6.15 -21.50
CA ALA A 127 -9.93 5.14 -22.55
C ALA A 127 -8.64 4.28 -22.59
N SER A 128 -7.50 4.86 -22.18
CA SER A 128 -6.22 4.16 -22.06
C SER A 128 -6.20 3.13 -20.93
N LEU A 129 -7.04 3.32 -19.91
CA LEU A 129 -7.10 2.48 -18.71
C LEU A 129 -8.31 1.54 -18.70
N ALA A 130 -9.31 1.81 -19.54
CA ALA A 130 -10.52 1.01 -19.64
C ALA A 130 -10.24 -0.40 -20.20
N VAL A 131 -10.93 -1.39 -19.67
CA VAL A 131 -10.84 -2.80 -20.07
C VAL A 131 -12.24 -3.31 -20.37
N PRO A 132 -12.49 -3.89 -21.56
CA PRO A 132 -13.77 -4.50 -21.86
C PRO A 132 -13.98 -5.75 -21.01
N ARG A 133 -15.24 -6.14 -20.79
CA ARG A 133 -15.58 -7.34 -20.03
C ARG A 133 -14.98 -8.58 -20.69
N GLN A 134 -14.09 -9.27 -19.99
CA GLN A 134 -13.36 -10.43 -20.53
C GLN A 134 -12.96 -11.41 -19.41
N ALA A 135 -12.71 -12.67 -19.79
CA ALA A 135 -12.11 -13.64 -18.89
C ALA A 135 -10.57 -13.52 -18.92
N VAL A 136 -9.94 -13.41 -17.75
CA VAL A 136 -8.49 -13.26 -17.60
C VAL A 136 -7.96 -14.33 -16.65
N PRO A 137 -6.82 -14.98 -16.94
CA PRO A 137 -6.17 -15.86 -15.99
C PRO A 137 -5.56 -15.06 -14.84
N LEU A 138 -5.68 -15.59 -13.61
CA LEU A 138 -5.15 -14.98 -12.39
C LEU A 138 -3.63 -14.81 -12.41
N SER A 139 -2.90 -15.63 -13.17
CA SER A 139 -1.45 -15.51 -13.33
C SER A 139 -1.01 -14.21 -14.01
N LYS A 140 -1.87 -13.60 -14.83
CA LYS A 140 -1.60 -12.33 -15.53
C LYS A 140 -2.15 -11.12 -14.78
N VAL A 141 -2.58 -11.31 -13.54
CA VAL A 141 -3.32 -10.31 -12.77
C VAL A 141 -2.57 -10.00 -11.48
N LEU A 142 -2.47 -8.71 -11.18
CA LEU A 142 -1.91 -8.22 -9.94
C LEU A 142 -3.04 -7.62 -9.09
N LEU A 143 -3.26 -8.19 -7.91
CA LEU A 143 -4.28 -7.73 -6.98
C LEU A 143 -3.86 -6.40 -6.33
N SER A 144 -4.71 -5.38 -6.41
CA SER A 144 -4.50 -4.11 -5.72
C SER A 144 -5.15 -4.12 -4.33
N SER A 145 -4.86 -3.10 -3.53
CA SER A 145 -5.53 -2.89 -2.23
C SER A 145 -6.94 -2.29 -2.37
N LEU A 146 -7.30 -1.77 -3.54
CA LEU A 146 -8.57 -1.10 -3.77
C LEU A 146 -9.70 -2.12 -3.97
N ILE A 147 -10.86 -1.83 -3.39
CA ILE A 147 -12.06 -2.65 -3.46
C ILE A 147 -13.23 -1.75 -3.82
N VAL A 148 -14.07 -2.20 -4.73
CA VAL A 148 -15.37 -1.63 -5.06
C VAL A 148 -16.39 -2.27 -4.13
N GLU A 149 -16.88 -1.51 -3.18
CA GLU A 149 -17.84 -2.01 -2.20
C GLU A 149 -19.23 -2.18 -2.83
N GLY A 150 -19.97 -3.19 -2.36
CA GLY A 150 -21.35 -3.43 -2.78
C GLY A 150 -21.52 -4.02 -4.19
N LEU A 151 -20.48 -4.63 -4.76
CA LEU A 151 -20.56 -5.29 -6.07
C LEU A 151 -21.09 -6.73 -5.94
N ASN A 152 -22.26 -7.00 -6.51
CA ASN A 152 -22.82 -8.36 -6.57
C ASN A 152 -22.07 -9.21 -7.60
N ARG A 153 -22.01 -10.53 -7.35
CA ARG A 153 -21.44 -11.49 -8.31
C ARG A 153 -22.18 -11.40 -9.65
N GLY A 154 -21.44 -11.33 -10.74
CA GLY A 154 -22.01 -11.34 -12.09
C GLY A 154 -22.66 -10.02 -12.55
N SER A 155 -22.53 -8.91 -11.81
CA SER A 155 -23.07 -7.60 -12.19
C SER A 155 -22.70 -7.20 -13.61
N ARG A 156 -23.64 -6.59 -14.34
CA ARG A 156 -23.42 -6.05 -15.70
C ARG A 156 -22.60 -4.76 -15.65
N THR A 157 -21.92 -4.45 -16.75
CA THR A 157 -21.00 -3.30 -16.88
C THR A 157 -21.62 -1.96 -16.49
N GLY A 158 -22.92 -1.76 -16.75
CA GLY A 158 -23.62 -0.54 -16.32
C GLY A 158 -23.69 -0.35 -14.81
N VAL A 159 -23.82 -1.43 -14.03
CA VAL A 159 -23.81 -1.38 -12.56
C VAL A 159 -22.38 -1.18 -12.05
N VAL A 160 -21.41 -1.87 -12.67
CA VAL A 160 -19.99 -1.72 -12.33
C VAL A 160 -19.53 -0.29 -12.52
N ARG A 161 -19.92 0.37 -13.62
CA ARG A 161 -19.62 1.78 -13.89
C ARG A 161 -20.15 2.71 -12.79
N LYS A 162 -21.41 2.56 -12.41
CA LYS A 162 -22.03 3.37 -11.35
C LYS A 162 -21.30 3.20 -10.01
N LEU A 163 -20.92 1.98 -9.66
CA LEU A 163 -20.19 1.70 -8.42
C LEU A 163 -18.73 2.17 -8.49
N TRP A 164 -18.12 2.12 -9.68
CA TRP A 164 -16.76 2.60 -9.93
C TRP A 164 -16.65 4.11 -9.70
N GLU A 165 -17.62 4.86 -10.24
CA GLU A 165 -17.74 6.31 -10.06
C GLU A 165 -18.03 6.65 -8.59
N LYS A 166 -19.00 5.98 -7.95
CA LYS A 166 -19.30 6.16 -6.51
C LYS A 166 -18.10 5.92 -5.60
N SER A 167 -17.23 4.97 -5.98
CA SER A 167 -16.05 4.61 -5.20
C SER A 167 -14.83 5.46 -5.55
N GLU A 168 -14.91 6.35 -6.55
CA GLU A 168 -13.84 7.24 -7.03
C GLU A 168 -12.50 6.52 -7.22
N ILE A 169 -12.54 5.34 -7.86
CA ILE A 169 -11.38 4.44 -7.93
C ILE A 169 -10.25 5.04 -8.75
N ASP A 170 -10.57 5.78 -9.81
CA ASP A 170 -9.57 6.42 -10.66
C ASP A 170 -8.75 7.45 -9.86
N SER A 171 -9.40 8.29 -9.05
CA SER A 171 -8.72 9.24 -8.17
C SER A 171 -7.91 8.55 -7.07
N LYS A 172 -8.47 7.49 -6.45
CA LYS A 172 -7.74 6.68 -5.46
C LYS A 172 -6.52 6.00 -6.08
N TRP A 173 -6.63 5.55 -7.32
CA TRP A 173 -5.54 4.92 -8.06
C TRP A 173 -4.39 5.88 -8.31
N GLU A 174 -4.67 7.08 -8.81
CA GLU A 174 -3.67 8.13 -9.05
C GLU A 174 -2.90 8.53 -7.78
N GLN A 175 -3.57 8.52 -6.63
CA GLN A 175 -2.94 8.79 -5.34
C GLN A 175 -1.98 7.67 -4.90
N THR A 176 -2.17 6.44 -5.38
CA THR A 176 -1.31 5.32 -4.97
C THR A 176 0.15 5.52 -5.38
N ASN A 177 1.06 5.04 -4.55
CA ASN A 177 2.49 5.00 -4.89
C ASN A 177 2.77 4.19 -6.16
N TRP A 178 1.88 3.29 -6.55
CA TRP A 178 2.05 2.47 -7.74
C TRP A 178 1.84 3.30 -9.01
N ALA A 179 0.73 4.04 -9.10
CA ALA A 179 0.47 4.95 -10.21
C ALA A 179 1.58 5.99 -10.34
N LYS A 180 1.93 6.65 -9.22
CA LYS A 180 3.04 7.64 -9.18
C LYS A 180 4.37 7.08 -9.69
N LYS A 181 4.70 5.84 -9.34
CA LYS A 181 5.91 5.16 -9.84
C LYS A 181 5.81 4.86 -11.34
N ARG A 182 4.63 4.47 -11.84
CA ARG A 182 4.40 4.21 -13.26
C ARG A 182 4.62 5.48 -14.07
N ASP A 183 4.01 6.59 -13.65
CA ASP A 183 4.18 7.89 -14.29
C ASP A 183 5.64 8.35 -14.22
N GLN A 184 6.31 8.12 -13.09
CA GLN A 184 7.73 8.44 -12.95
C GLN A 184 8.58 7.62 -13.93
N MET A 185 8.27 6.34 -14.15
CA MET A 185 8.97 5.51 -15.13
C MET A 185 8.71 5.98 -16.55
N GLU A 186 7.48 6.35 -16.88
CA GLU A 186 7.10 6.87 -18.19
C GLU A 186 7.79 8.21 -18.48
N ARG A 187 7.74 9.16 -17.54
CA ARG A 187 8.48 10.42 -17.63
C ARG A 187 9.97 10.18 -17.84
N ARG A 188 10.58 9.25 -17.09
CA ARG A 188 12.01 8.90 -17.24
C ARG A 188 12.35 8.30 -18.60
N LYS A 189 11.44 7.56 -19.22
CA LYS A 189 11.61 7.02 -20.57
C LYS A 189 11.54 8.13 -21.62
N GLY A 190 10.73 9.16 -21.40
CA GLY A 190 10.55 10.30 -22.30
C GLY A 190 11.54 11.45 -22.13
N LEU A 191 12.51 11.37 -21.21
CA LEU A 191 13.42 12.49 -20.95
C LEU A 191 14.40 12.72 -22.11
N THR A 192 14.49 13.97 -22.53
CA THR A 192 15.51 14.47 -23.46
C THR A 192 16.88 14.59 -22.76
N ASP A 193 17.97 14.68 -23.53
CA ASP A 193 19.33 14.77 -22.97
C ASP A 193 19.52 15.99 -22.05
N PHE A 194 18.94 17.12 -22.42
CA PHE A 194 18.98 18.34 -21.61
C PHE A 194 18.27 18.16 -20.27
N GLU A 195 17.08 17.54 -20.24
CA GLU A 195 16.37 17.26 -18.99
C GLU A 195 17.12 16.24 -18.13
N ARG A 196 17.82 15.27 -18.73
CA ARG A 196 18.71 14.35 -17.99
C ARG A 196 19.84 15.12 -17.30
N PHE A 197 20.42 16.13 -17.96
CA PHE A 197 21.41 17.02 -17.35
C PHE A 197 20.83 17.83 -16.17
N GLN A 198 19.62 18.39 -16.32
CA GLN A 198 18.94 19.09 -15.23
C GLN A 198 18.71 18.17 -14.03
N VAL A 199 18.20 16.96 -14.25
CA VAL A 199 18.01 15.95 -13.20
C VAL A 199 19.33 15.61 -12.50
N LEU A 200 20.44 15.53 -13.25
CA LEU A 200 21.78 15.30 -12.68
C LEU A 200 22.21 16.46 -11.78
N ARG A 201 22.01 17.71 -12.20
CA ARG A 201 22.33 18.90 -11.40
C ARG A 201 21.51 18.96 -10.11
N LEU A 202 20.19 18.78 -10.21
CA LEU A 202 19.29 18.75 -9.05
C LEU A 202 19.63 17.62 -8.07
N LYS A 203 19.99 16.43 -8.57
CA LYS A 203 20.48 15.32 -7.72
C LYS A 203 21.77 15.66 -6.98
N LYS A 204 22.70 16.40 -7.61
CA LYS A 204 23.94 16.84 -6.94
C LYS A 204 23.65 17.85 -5.84
N GLN A 205 22.78 18.83 -6.10
CA GLN A 205 22.37 19.82 -5.09
C GLN A 205 21.69 19.15 -3.89
N ARG A 206 20.70 18.29 -4.13
CA ARG A 206 19.99 17.57 -3.05
C ARG A 206 20.94 16.73 -2.19
N ARG A 207 21.86 15.98 -2.82
CA ARG A 207 22.87 15.17 -2.09
C ARG A 207 23.82 16.04 -1.25
N PHE A 208 24.18 17.22 -1.74
CA PHE A 208 25.04 18.14 -1.01
C PHE A 208 24.34 18.66 0.26
N GLU A 209 23.08 19.06 0.14
CA GLU A 209 22.25 19.49 1.28
C GLU A 209 22.02 18.36 2.28
N GLU A 210 21.67 17.15 1.82
CA GLU A 210 21.54 15.94 2.66
C GLU A 210 22.83 15.67 3.45
N ARG A 211 24.00 15.70 2.79
CA ARG A 211 25.30 15.48 3.45
C ARG A 211 25.65 16.57 4.45
N LYS A 212 25.32 17.83 4.15
CA LYS A 212 25.51 18.96 5.08
C LYS A 212 24.66 18.79 6.33
N ALA A 213 23.38 18.43 6.17
CA ALA A 213 22.48 18.15 7.29
C ALA A 213 22.97 16.96 8.13
N LEU A 214 23.36 15.86 7.49
CA LEU A 214 23.89 14.68 8.18
C LEU A 214 25.20 14.98 8.94
N ALA A 215 26.10 15.77 8.36
CA ALA A 215 27.33 16.18 9.04
C ALA A 215 27.03 17.00 10.31
N LYS A 216 26.02 17.89 10.25
CA LYS A 216 25.57 18.66 11.42
C LYS A 216 24.98 17.74 12.51
N VAL A 217 24.08 16.82 12.14
CA VAL A 217 23.48 15.87 13.09
C VAL A 217 24.55 14.99 13.74
N LYS A 218 25.51 14.48 12.96
CA LYS A 218 26.63 13.67 13.48
C LYS A 218 27.59 14.45 14.38
N ALA A 219 27.73 15.75 14.20
CA ALA A 219 28.56 16.58 15.06
C ALA A 219 27.85 16.94 16.38
N SER A 220 26.52 16.84 16.43
CA SER A 220 25.71 17.13 17.63
C SER A 220 25.32 15.88 18.42
N ALA A 221 25.49 14.69 17.85
CA ALA A 221 25.26 13.39 18.49
C ALA A 221 26.59 12.83 19.03
#